data_AF-C8VXI2-F1
#
_entry.id   AF-C8VXI2-F1
#
_cell.length_a   1.000
_cell.length_b   1.000
_cell.length_c   1.000
_cell.angle_alpha   90.00
_cell.angle_beta   90.00
_cell.angle_gamma   90.00
#
_symmetry.space_group_name_H-M   'P 1'
#
loop_
_entity.id
_entity.type
_entity.pdbx_description
1 polymer ?
#
loop_
_entity_poly.entity_id
_entity_poly.type
_entity_poly.pdbx_seq_one_letter_code
_entity_poly.pdbx_strand_id
1 'polypeptide(L)' 'MRSVLLGNGINIQFGGKAYSNDFIMKRIIFNARANKYDPLVNGLISGKEIEGMKSL' A
#
# COMPACT_ATOMS: atom_id res chain seq x y z
N MET A 1 18.83 5.89 -5.23
CA MET A 1 17.38 6.12 -5.04
C MET A 1 16.72 4.77 -4.81
N ARG A 2 15.83 4.64 -3.82
CA ARG A 2 15.01 3.44 -3.61
C ARG A 2 13.58 3.79 -4.00
N SER A 3 12.93 2.94 -4.78
CA SER A 3 11.55 3.13 -5.23
C SER A 3 10.73 1.91 -4.82
N VAL A 4 9.63 2.13 -4.11
CA VAL A 4 8.61 1.12 -3.84
C VAL A 4 7.37 1.44 -4.63
N LEU A 5 6.90 0.46 -5.39
CA LEU A 5 5.70 0.57 -6.20
C LEU A 5 4.48 0.17 -5.37
N LEU A 6 3.73 1.16 -4.89
CA LEU A 6 2.52 0.97 -4.07
C LEU A 6 1.28 1.07 -4.96
N GLY A 7 0.98 -0.03 -5.64
CA GLY A 7 -0.14 -0.09 -6.58
C GLY A 7 0.11 0.76 -7.83
N ASN A 8 -0.27 0.22 -8.98
CA ASN A 8 0.05 0.79 -10.29
C ASN A 8 -1.08 1.69 -10.81
N GLY A 9 -2.05 2.06 -9.97
CA GLY A 9 -3.24 2.83 -10.35
C GLY A 9 -4.24 2.09 -11.25
N ILE A 10 -3.90 0.91 -11.79
CA ILE A 10 -4.80 0.07 -12.58
C ILE A 10 -5.76 -0.64 -11.63
N ASN A 11 -7.06 -0.34 -11.74
CA ASN A 11 -8.11 -1.14 -11.12
C ASN A 11 -8.02 -2.55 -11.70
N ILE A 12 -7.61 -3.51 -10.88
CA ILE A 12 -7.74 -4.93 -11.20
C ILE A 12 -9.25 -5.23 -11.07
N GLN A 13 -10.01 -4.97 -12.14
CA GLN A 13 -11.48 -5.07 -12.18
C GLN A 13 -12.03 -6.51 -12.02
N PHE A 14 -11.26 -7.43 -11.43
CA PHE A 14 -11.67 -8.81 -11.17
C PHE A 14 -12.46 -8.99 -9.87
N GLY A 15 -12.82 -7.93 -9.12
CA GLY A 15 -13.42 -8.08 -7.78
C GLY A 15 -14.49 -7.07 -7.32
N GLY A 16 -14.95 -6.15 -8.16
CA GLY A 16 -16.02 -5.19 -7.80
C GLY A 16 -15.57 -4.07 -6.83
N LYS A 17 -16.52 -3.38 -6.17
CA LYS A 17 -16.28 -2.17 -5.33
C LYS A 17 -15.18 -2.32 -4.26
N ALA A 18 -14.96 -3.53 -3.74
CA ALA A 18 -13.95 -3.81 -2.73
C ALA A 18 -12.50 -3.69 -3.24
N TYR A 19 -12.31 -3.61 -4.55
CA TYR A 19 -11.02 -3.47 -5.23
C TYR A 19 -10.95 -2.16 -6.02
N SER A 20 -11.73 -1.15 -5.63
CA SER A 20 -11.48 0.22 -6.08
C SER A 20 -10.17 0.75 -5.47
N ASN A 21 -9.52 1.67 -6.17
CA ASN A 21 -8.30 2.33 -5.70
C ASN A 21 -8.43 2.86 -4.25
N ASP A 22 -9.55 3.51 -3.92
CA ASP A 22 -9.82 4.03 -2.57
C ASP A 22 -9.82 2.94 -1.48
N PHE A 23 -10.51 1.81 -1.71
CA PHE A 23 -10.51 0.69 -0.75
C PHE A 23 -9.16 0.01 -0.64
N ILE A 24 -8.42 -0.09 -1.74
CA ILE A 24 -7.06 -0.64 -1.77
C ILE A 24 -6.13 0.26 -0.95
N MET A 25 -6.16 1.58 -1.17
CA MET A 25 -5.34 2.54 -0.42
C MET A 25 -5.66 2.53 1.07
N LYS A 26 -6.94 2.50 1.45
CA LYS A 26 -7.35 2.36 2.85
C LYS A 26 -6.78 1.09 3.51
N ARG A 27 -6.78 -0.04 2.79
CA ARG A 27 -6.23 -1.30 3.28
C ARG A 27 -4.70 -1.24 3.44
N ILE A 28 -4.01 -0.62 2.48
CA ILE A 28 -2.57 -0.41 2.54
C ILE A 28 -2.21 0.41 3.78
N ILE A 29 -2.85 1.56 3.98
CA ILE A 29 -2.60 2.42 5.16
C ILE A 29 -2.89 1.66 6.46
N PHE A 30 -4.01 0.95 6.54
CA PHE A 30 -4.37 0.17 7.73
C PHE A 30 -3.32 -0.91 8.05
N ASN A 31 -2.88 -1.67 7.06
CA ASN A 31 -1.88 -2.72 7.25
C ASN A 31 -0.49 -2.15 7.57
N ALA A 32 -0.15 -0.98 7.01
CA ALA A 32 1.09 -0.28 7.32
C ALA A 32 1.13 0.17 8.78
N ARG A 33 0.04 0.76 9.29
CA ARG A 33 -0.09 1.13 10.71
C ARG A 33 -0.03 -0.07 11.67
N ALA A 34 -0.42 -1.24 11.20
CA ALA A 34 -0.34 -2.49 11.94
C ALA A 34 1.01 -3.22 11.79
N ASN A 35 2.04 -2.58 11.21
CA ASN A 35 3.37 -3.15 10.94
C ASN A 35 3.34 -4.49 10.16
N LYS A 36 2.28 -4.75 9.38
CA LYS A 36 2.14 -6.01 8.64
C LYS A 36 3.08 -6.11 7.45
N TYR A 37 3.63 -4.98 7.01
CA TYR A 37 4.59 -4.94 5.90
C TYR A 37 6.04 -5.10 6.35
N ASP A 38 6.36 -4.91 7.63
CA ASP A 38 7.74 -5.03 8.13
C ASP A 38 8.40 -6.36 7.75
N PRO A 39 7.75 -7.53 7.89
CA PRO A 39 8.34 -8.81 7.47
C PRO A 39 8.48 -8.93 5.94
N LEU A 40 7.60 -8.28 5.18
CA LEU A 40 7.58 -8.34 3.70
C LEU A 40 8.66 -7.49 3.06
N VAL A 41 9.04 -6.40 3.73
CA VAL A 41 10.12 -5.52 3.28
C VAL A 41 11.39 -5.68 4.11
N ASN A 42 11.47 -6.70 4.97
CA ASN A 42 12.60 -6.95 5.86
C ASN A 42 13.05 -5.69 6.66
N GLY A 43 12.07 -4.93 7.15
CA GLY A 43 12.31 -3.66 7.85
C GLY A 43 12.97 -2.55 7.02
N LEU A 44 13.08 -2.71 5.70
CA LEU A 44 13.71 -1.72 4.81
C LEU A 44 12.94 -0.40 4.75
N ILE A 45 11.62 -0.45 4.99
CA ILE A 45 10.68 0.66 5.00
C ILE A 45 9.68 0.43 6.12
N SER A 46 9.52 1.42 6.98
CA SER A 46 8.55 1.39 8.08
C SER A 46 7.12 1.63 7.58
N GLY A 47 6.14 1.15 8.34
CA GLY A 47 4.73 1.49 8.10
C GLY A 47 4.45 2.99 8.02
N LYS A 48 5.19 3.81 8.78
CA LYS A 48 5.07 5.27 8.77
C LYS A 48 5.58 5.89 7.46
N GLU A 49 6.65 5.33 6.89
CA GLU A 49 7.13 5.74 5.58
C GLU A 49 6.13 5.38 4.47
N ILE A 50 5.48 4.21 4.55
CA ILE A 50 4.41 3.79 3.62
C ILE A 50 3.21 4.75 3.69
N GLU A 51 2.77 5.13 4.89
CA GLU A 51 1.68 6.10 5.08
C GLU A 51 2.00 7.48 4.49
N GLY A 52 3.28 7.88 4.52
CA GLY A 52 3.75 9.13 3.93
C GLY A 52 3.89 9.11 2.40
N MET A 53 3.77 7.95 1.75
CA MET A 53 3.87 7.86 0.29
C MET A 53 2.58 8.36 -0.35
N LYS A 54 2.66 9.49 -1.07
CA LYS A 54 1.54 9.99 -1.86
C LYS A 54 1.34 9.10 -3.08
N SER A 55 0.11 8.59 -3.28
CA SER A 55 -0.31 8.12 -4.59
C SER A 55 -0.38 9.33 -5.52
N LEU A 56 0.42 9.32 -6.58
CA LEU A 56 0.29 10.26 -7.70
C LEU A 56 -1.00 9.97 -8.47
#